data_AF-A0A4P7Z8N4-F1
#
_entry.id   AF-A0A4P7Z8N4-F1
#
_cell.length_a   1.000
_cell.length_b   1.000
_cell.length_c   1.000
_cell.angle_alpha   90.00
_cell.angle_beta   90.00
_cell.angle_gamma   90.00
#
_symmetry.space_group_name_H-M   'P 1'
#
loop_
_entity.id
_entity.type
_entity.pdbx_description
1 polymer ?
#
loop_
_entity_poly.entity_id
_entity_poly.type
_entity_poly.pdbx_seq_one_letter_code
_entity_poly.pdbx_strand_id
1 'polypeptide(L)' 'MEDIDRQRTLAYFERLGKERVRLYTAIDCERYLGDWQVRELADQWLDAKNAEDRPRLLGRPLWRRLLADRRP' A
#
# COMPACT_ATOMS: atom_id res chain seq x y z
N MET A 1 -8.26 7.82 9.92
CA MET A 1 -6.81 7.64 10.13
C MET A 1 -6.09 8.96 9.89
N GLU A 2 -5.21 9.38 10.79
CA GLU A 2 -4.37 10.57 10.56
C GLU A 2 -3.37 10.29 9.43
N ASP A 3 -2.99 11.32 8.69
CA ASP A 3 -2.07 11.22 7.55
C ASP A 3 -0.68 10.66 7.95
N ILE A 4 -0.32 10.83 9.23
CA ILE A 4 0.91 10.29 9.83
C ILE A 4 0.80 8.77 10.03
N ASP A 5 -0.34 8.27 10.51
CA ASP A 5 -0.56 6.83 10.67
C ASP A 5 -0.58 6.12 9.33
N ARG A 6 -1.16 6.74 8.28
CA ARG A 6 -1.13 6.21 6.92
C ARG A 6 0.29 5.99 6.42
N GLN A 7 1.18 6.98 6.62
CA GLN A 7 2.58 6.86 6.19
C GLN A 7 3.34 5.80 6.98
N ARG A 8 3.11 5.70 8.29
CA ARG A 8 3.73 4.67 9.14
C ARG A 8 3.33 3.28 8.68
N THR A 9 2.06 3.10 8.34
CA THR A 9 1.53 1.84 7.82
C THR A 9 2.11 1.48 6.46
N LEU A 10 2.23 2.44 5.53
CA LEU A 10 2.90 2.20 4.24
C LEU A 10 4.38 1.83 4.41
N ALA A 11 5.11 2.50 5.30
CA ALA A 11 6.50 2.15 5.60
C ALA A 11 6.61 0.74 6.23
N TYR A 12 5.62 0.33 7.02
CA TYR A 12 5.53 -1.02 7.56
C TYR A 12 5.29 -2.06 6.45
N PHE A 13 4.43 -1.77 5.47
CA PHE A 13 4.21 -2.65 4.31
C PHE A 13 5.47 -2.81 3.44
N GLU A 14 6.19 -1.73 3.19
CA GLU A 14 7.48 -1.78 2.47
C GLU A 14 8.50 -2.68 3.20
N ARG A 15 8.54 -2.63 4.54
CA ARG A 15 9.40 -3.53 5.35
C ARG A 15 8.93 -4.99 5.35
N LEU A 16 7.61 -5.22 5.30
CA LEU A 16 7.01 -6.56 5.28
C LEU A 16 7.18 -7.26 3.93
N GLY A 17 7.11 -6.50 2.85
CA GLY A 17 7.16 -6.99 1.49
C GLY A 17 5.80 -7.49 0.98
N LYS A 18 5.69 -7.50 -0.36
CA LYS A 18 4.45 -7.76 -1.12
C LYS A 18 3.76 -9.08 -0.77
N GLU A 19 4.52 -10.15 -0.62
CA GLU A 19 3.98 -11.48 -0.30
C GLU A 19 3.33 -11.55 1.08
N ARG A 20 3.97 -10.98 2.11
CA ARG A 20 3.44 -11.01 3.47
C ARG A 20 2.21 -10.12 3.61
N VAL A 21 2.23 -8.94 2.98
CA VAL A 21 1.06 -8.05 2.98
C VAL A 21 -0.14 -8.74 2.30
N ARG A 22 0.06 -9.44 1.17
CA ARG A 22 -0.98 -10.27 0.53
C ARG A 22 -1.54 -11.35 1.42
N LEU A 23 -0.67 -12.08 2.12
CA LEU A 23 -1.09 -13.14 3.02
C LEU A 23 -1.91 -12.58 4.19
N TYR A 24 -1.47 -11.46 4.77
CA TYR A 24 -2.14 -10.86 5.92
C TYR A 24 -3.49 -10.24 5.56
N THR A 25 -3.61 -9.60 4.38
CA THR A 25 -4.92 -9.12 3.91
C THR A 25 -5.89 -10.25 3.57
N ALA A 26 -5.39 -11.38 3.07
CA ALA A 26 -6.22 -12.53 2.72
C ALA A 26 -6.69 -13.35 3.93
N ILE A 27 -5.91 -13.38 5.01
CA ILE A 27 -6.19 -14.20 6.21
C ILE A 27 -6.98 -13.39 7.25
N ASP A 28 -6.39 -12.32 7.79
CA ASP A 28 -6.99 -11.55 8.89
C ASP A 28 -6.34 -10.16 8.99
N CYS A 29 -6.84 -9.23 8.16
CA CYS A 29 -6.29 -7.89 8.10
C CYS A 29 -6.44 -7.14 9.43
N GLU A 30 -7.54 -7.34 10.15
CA GLU A 30 -7.80 -6.68 11.44
C GLU A 30 -6.79 -7.10 12.51
N ARG A 31 -6.45 -8.39 12.55
CA ARG A 31 -5.50 -8.92 13.51
C ARG A 31 -4.04 -8.59 13.18
N TYR A 32 -3.67 -8.60 11.89
CA TYR A 32 -2.27 -8.50 11.47
C TYR A 32 -1.84 -7.11 11.02
N LEU A 33 -2.79 -6.30 10.53
CA LEU A 33 -2.53 -4.97 10.01
C LEU A 33 -3.33 -3.89 10.75
N GLY A 34 -4.41 -4.26 11.44
CA GLY A 34 -5.26 -3.36 12.21
C GLY A 34 -6.55 -3.01 11.48
N ASP A 35 -7.17 -1.89 11.85
CA ASP A 35 -8.50 -1.42 11.43
C ASP A 35 -8.84 -1.61 9.93
N TRP A 36 -10.13 -1.71 9.59
CA TRP A 36 -10.63 -1.90 8.21
C TRP A 36 -10.06 -0.87 7.21
N GLN A 37 -9.72 0.35 7.65
CA GLN A 37 -9.05 1.36 6.82
C GLN A 37 -7.65 0.92 6.33
N VAL A 38 -6.97 0.05 7.08
CA VAL A 38 -5.68 -0.52 6.72
C VAL A 38 -5.80 -1.56 5.61
N ARG A 39 -6.93 -2.27 5.54
CA ARG A 39 -7.19 -3.23 4.47
C ARG A 39 -7.26 -2.54 3.11
N GLU A 40 -8.05 -1.47 3.00
CA GLU A 40 -8.15 -0.70 1.76
C GLU A 40 -6.80 -0.09 1.37
N LEU A 41 -6.01 0.34 2.35
CA LEU A 41 -4.67 0.86 2.11
C LEU A 41 -3.71 -0.23 1.61
N ALA A 42 -3.80 -1.44 2.16
CA ALA A 42 -3.01 -2.59 1.75
C ALA A 42 -3.41 -3.04 0.34
N ASP A 43 -4.69 -3.06 -0.01
CA ASP A 43 -5.17 -3.36 -1.36
C ASP A 43 -4.68 -2.32 -2.38
N GLN A 44 -4.76 -1.02 -2.05
CA GLN A 44 -4.20 0.05 -2.90
C GLN A 44 -2.69 -0.09 -3.10
N TRP A 45 -1.96 -0.41 -2.03
CA TRP A 45 -0.52 -0.62 -2.12
C TRP A 45 -0.17 -1.87 -2.93
N LEU A 46 -0.92 -2.96 -2.76
CA LEU A 46 -0.70 -4.22 -3.48
C LEU A 46 -1.03 -4.11 -4.97
N ASP A 47 -2.15 -3.48 -5.33
CA ASP A 47 -2.53 -3.23 -6.71
C ASP A 47 -1.43 -2.47 -7.43
N ALA A 48 -0.97 -1.42 -6.78
CA ALA A 48 0.00 -0.57 -7.38
C ALA A 48 1.37 -1.30 -7.44
N LYS A 49 1.73 -2.17 -6.46
CA LYS A 49 2.96 -3.01 -6.54
C LYS A 49 2.86 -4.04 -7.66
N ASN A 50 1.66 -4.48 -8.02
CA ASN A 50 1.46 -5.31 -9.22
C ASN A 50 1.62 -4.49 -10.50
N ALA A 51 1.22 -3.23 -10.49
CA ALA A 51 1.44 -2.33 -11.61
C ALA A 51 2.93 -1.99 -11.83
N GLU A 52 3.75 -1.94 -10.78
CA GLU A 52 5.22 -1.81 -10.90
C GLU A 52 5.89 -3.09 -11.44
N ASP A 53 5.38 -4.26 -11.03
CA ASP A 53 5.85 -5.58 -11.47
C ASP A 53 5.52 -5.85 -12.95
N ARG A 54 4.44 -5.24 -13.46
CA ARG A 54 4.12 -5.27 -14.89
C ARG A 54 5.15 -4.46 -15.67
N PRO A 55 5.85 -5.06 -16.65
CA PRO A 55 6.80 -4.34 -17.48
C PRO A 55 6.06 -3.30 -18.32
N ARG A 56 6.14 -2.04 -17.91
CA ARG A 56 6.34 -0.80 -18.71
C ARG A 56 5.61 -0.62 -20.06
N LEU A 57 4.52 -1.33 -20.35
CA LEU A 57 3.89 -1.23 -21.67
C LEU A 57 2.85 -0.11 -21.78
N LEU A 58 2.32 0.44 -20.67
CA LEU A 58 1.38 1.56 -20.74
C LEU A 58 1.61 2.59 -19.63
N GLY A 59 2.50 3.53 -19.93
CA GLY A 59 2.46 4.94 -19.53
C GLY A 59 1.98 5.34 -18.12
N ARG A 60 2.97 5.70 -17.29
CA ARG A 60 2.95 6.52 -16.05
C ARG A 60 2.74 5.78 -14.71
N PRO A 61 3.67 5.97 -13.75
CA PRO A 61 3.48 5.51 -12.38
C PRO A 61 2.54 6.45 -11.63
N LEU A 62 1.28 6.03 -11.43
CA LEU A 62 0.28 6.76 -10.64
C LEU A 62 0.68 6.92 -9.16
N TRP A 63 1.61 6.10 -8.68
CA TRP A 63 2.24 6.17 -7.36
C TRP A 63 2.91 7.50 -7.02
N ARG A 64 3.47 8.19 -8.04
CA ARG A 64 4.07 9.50 -7.82
C ARG A 64 3.04 10.54 -7.39
N ARG A 65 1.74 10.32 -7.66
CA ARG A 65 0.68 11.26 -7.26
C ARG A 65 0.22 11.06 -5.81
N LEU A 66 0.20 9.83 -5.32
CA LEU A 66 -0.17 9.56 -3.92
C LEU A 66 0.88 10.06 -2.91
N LEU A 67 2.16 10.15 -3.33
CA LEU A 67 3.24 10.72 -2.52
C LEU A 67 3.52 12.20 -2.81
N ALA A 68 3.10 12.74 -3.96
CA ALA A 68 3.36 14.14 -4.34
C ALA A 68 2.27 15.13 -3.87
N ASP A 69 1.18 14.65 -3.28
CA ASP A 69 0.17 15.50 -2.60
C ASP A 69 0.66 16.02 -1.23
N ARG A 70 1.98 15.95 -1.00
CA ARG A 70 2.70 16.72 0.01
C ARG A 70 3.60 17.74 -0.68
N ARG A 71 3.03 18.87 -1.09
CA ARG A 71 3.75 20.15 -0.98
C ARG A 71 2.83 21.18 -0.33
N PRO A 72 3.36 21.98 0.61
CA PRO A 72 2.63 23.09 1.23
C PRO A 72 2.27 24.17 0.21
#